data_AF-A0A922XDC1-F1
#
_entry.id   AF-A0A922XDC1-F1
#
_cell.length_a   1.000
_cell.length_b   1.000
_cell.length_c   1.000
_cell.angle_alpha   90.00
_cell.angle_beta   90.00
_cell.angle_gamma   90.00
#
_symmetry.space_group_name_H-M   'P 1'
#
loop_
_entity.id
_entity.type
_entity.pdbx_description
1 polymer ?
#
loop_
_entity_poly.entity_id
_entity_poly.type
_entity_poly.pdbx_seq_one_letter_code
_entity_poly.pdbx_strand_id
1 'polypeptide(L)'
;MAKAPTGEGKGNPKREGDELLWLETYFILFPGKRRPTLTQVERALTDANPRLRLKNLAADDDGLFASVLIESPEDNAAVEVSYEMGDAIAEQNMQWAKELQSKLSPKQLQTIVSADARLDVAHFERVPKGGPGSQPKPVTREVEVDEYASELSWDDAEFGDDEVDMEAAMEVFDPTCLLTVVDALQGLTKGITFDPASGEIV
;
A
#
# COMPACT_ATOMS: atom_id res chain seq x y z
N MET A 1 1.19 -3.26 -56.63
CA MET A 1 2.08 -2.41 -55.82
C MET A 1 1.32 -2.00 -54.58
N ALA A 2 1.70 -2.54 -53.42
CA ALA A 2 1.06 -2.27 -52.14
C ALA A 2 1.69 -1.02 -51.50
N LYS A 3 0.87 -0.17 -50.88
CA LYS A 3 1.29 0.73 -49.81
C LYS A 3 0.31 0.59 -48.66
N ALA A 4 0.86 0.25 -47.50
CA ALA A 4 0.17 -0.01 -46.24
C ALA A 4 -0.35 1.28 -45.58
N PRO A 5 -1.39 1.18 -44.73
CA PRO A 5 -1.73 2.20 -43.74
C PRO A 5 -1.20 1.78 -42.35
N THR A 6 -0.57 2.68 -41.59
CA THR A 6 -0.56 2.62 -40.13
C THR A 6 0.10 3.87 -39.54
N GLY A 7 -0.71 4.71 -38.90
CA GLY A 7 -0.28 5.64 -37.87
C GLY A 7 -1.01 5.24 -36.60
N GLU A 8 -0.51 4.21 -35.93
CA GLU A 8 -0.98 3.81 -34.60
C GLU A 8 -0.25 4.66 -33.56
N GLY A 9 -1.04 5.36 -32.73
CA GLY A 9 -0.53 6.02 -31.55
C GLY A 9 0.15 5.01 -30.63
N LYS A 10 1.34 5.36 -30.15
CA LYS A 10 2.10 4.55 -29.18
C LYS A 10 1.33 4.49 -27.86
N GLY A 11 0.49 3.48 -27.71
CA GLY A 11 0.01 3.04 -26.41
C GLY A 11 1.21 2.56 -25.59
N ASN A 12 1.37 3.11 -24.40
CA ASN A 12 2.37 2.71 -23.42
C ASN A 12 2.26 1.17 -23.20
N PRO A 13 3.36 0.39 -23.33
CA PRO A 13 3.26 -1.05 -23.17
C PRO A 13 2.78 -1.41 -21.77
N LYS A 14 1.81 -2.31 -21.74
CA LYS A 14 1.24 -2.94 -20.54
C LYS A 14 2.40 -3.49 -19.68
N ARG A 15 2.70 -2.85 -18.54
CA ARG A 15 3.73 -3.27 -17.57
C ARG A 15 3.32 -4.61 -16.92
N GLU A 16 3.57 -5.72 -17.60
CA GLU A 16 3.33 -7.07 -17.11
C GLU A 16 4.62 -7.56 -16.44
N GLY A 17 4.71 -7.42 -15.12
CA GLY A 17 5.84 -7.92 -14.34
C GLY A 17 6.42 -6.96 -13.31
N ASP A 18 5.65 -6.08 -12.66
CA ASP A 18 6.17 -5.29 -11.55
C ASP A 18 6.34 -6.19 -10.29
N GLU A 19 7.36 -5.91 -9.49
CA GLU A 19 7.57 -6.50 -8.17
C GLU A 19 6.96 -5.62 -7.08
N LEU A 20 6.52 -6.22 -5.98
CA LEU A 20 5.94 -5.53 -4.84
C LEU A 20 6.95 -5.50 -3.69
N LEU A 21 7.44 -4.31 -3.34
CA LEU A 21 8.29 -4.12 -2.17
C LEU A 21 7.42 -3.69 -1.00
N TRP A 22 7.39 -4.52 0.04
CA TRP A 22 6.65 -4.19 1.26
C TRP A 22 7.25 -2.97 1.96
N LEU A 23 6.39 -2.05 2.40
CA LEU A 23 6.79 -0.83 3.09
C LEU A 23 6.31 -0.82 4.53
N GLU A 24 5.00 -0.96 4.74
CA GLU A 24 4.35 -0.80 6.03
C GLU A 24 3.00 -1.54 6.05
N THR A 25 2.44 -1.73 7.26
CA THR A 25 1.12 -2.32 7.45
C THR A 25 0.35 -1.55 8.50
N TYR A 26 -0.87 -1.11 8.19
CA TYR A 26 -1.81 -0.54 9.16
C TYR A 26 -2.88 -1.56 9.52
N PHE A 27 -3.44 -1.42 10.72
CA PHE A 27 -4.61 -2.16 11.15
C PHE A 27 -5.81 -1.26 11.27
N ILE A 28 -6.96 -1.70 10.77
CA ILE A 28 -8.25 -1.05 11.03
C ILE A 28 -9.02 -1.95 11.99
N LEU A 29 -9.13 -1.55 13.26
CA LEU A 29 -9.78 -2.33 14.32
C LEU A 29 -11.28 -1.98 14.40
N PHE A 30 -12.16 -2.99 14.42
CA PHE A 30 -13.61 -2.78 14.51
C PHE A 30 -14.34 -4.02 15.05
N PRO A 31 -15.58 -3.87 15.55
CA PRO A 31 -16.40 -5.02 15.90
C PRO A 31 -16.79 -5.84 14.66
N GLY A 32 -16.58 -7.16 14.65
CA GLY A 32 -16.78 -8.07 13.53
C GLY A 32 -18.19 -8.05 12.94
N LYS A 33 -19.21 -7.68 13.74
CA LYS A 33 -20.58 -7.42 13.25
C LYS A 33 -20.68 -6.27 12.23
N ARG A 34 -19.62 -5.48 12.06
CA ARG A 34 -19.49 -4.40 11.07
C ARG A 34 -18.63 -4.81 9.87
N ARG A 35 -18.28 -6.08 9.74
CA ARG A 35 -17.60 -6.60 8.55
C ARG A 35 -18.44 -6.27 7.32
N PRO A 36 -17.89 -5.53 6.34
CA PRO A 36 -18.62 -5.17 5.14
C PRO A 36 -18.73 -6.36 4.20
N THR A 37 -19.70 -6.29 3.28
CA THR A 37 -19.73 -7.15 2.09
C THR A 37 -18.65 -6.76 1.11
N LEU A 38 -18.22 -7.69 0.26
CA LEU A 38 -17.27 -7.40 -0.82
C LEU A 38 -17.78 -6.27 -1.73
N THR A 39 -19.06 -6.29 -2.09
CA THR A 39 -19.70 -5.23 -2.90
C THR A 39 -19.65 -3.85 -2.22
N GLN A 40 -19.78 -3.78 -0.89
CA GLN A 40 -19.64 -2.51 -0.17
C GLN A 40 -18.20 -2.00 -0.22
N VAL A 41 -17.21 -2.90 -0.11
CA VAL A 41 -15.79 -2.55 -0.22
C VAL A 41 -15.45 -2.04 -1.63
N GLU A 42 -15.84 -2.78 -2.67
CA GLU A 42 -15.62 -2.38 -4.07
C GLU A 42 -16.20 -0.99 -4.35
N ARG A 43 -17.44 -0.76 -3.89
CA ARG A 43 -18.11 0.53 -4.04
C ARG A 43 -17.37 1.62 -3.29
N ALA A 44 -17.02 1.41 -2.02
CA ALA A 44 -16.33 2.42 -1.21
C ALA A 44 -14.99 2.83 -1.83
N LEU A 45 -14.20 1.86 -2.31
CA LEU A 45 -12.92 2.13 -2.95
C LEU A 45 -13.06 2.82 -4.31
N THR A 46 -14.04 2.40 -5.12
CA THR A 46 -14.31 3.03 -6.42
C THR A 46 -14.83 4.47 -6.25
N ASP A 47 -15.71 4.70 -5.27
CA ASP A 47 -16.24 6.03 -4.94
C ASP A 47 -15.13 6.94 -4.39
N ALA A 48 -14.15 6.39 -3.65
CA ALA A 48 -13.03 7.15 -3.10
C ALA A 48 -12.01 7.55 -4.19
N ASN A 49 -11.66 6.63 -5.08
CA ASN A 49 -10.81 6.94 -6.24
C ASN A 49 -11.08 5.96 -7.42
N PRO A 50 -11.67 6.45 -8.53
CA PRO A 50 -12.03 5.60 -9.67
C PRO A 50 -10.82 5.12 -10.48
N ARG A 51 -9.60 5.60 -10.19
CA ARG A 51 -8.36 5.15 -10.86
C ARG A 51 -7.78 3.88 -10.23
N LEU A 52 -8.24 3.51 -9.04
CA LEU A 52 -7.80 2.29 -8.36
C LEU A 52 -8.22 1.05 -9.16
N ARG A 53 -7.29 0.09 -9.26
CA ARG A 53 -7.55 -1.20 -9.89
C ARG A 53 -7.68 -2.28 -8.83
N LEU A 54 -8.89 -2.81 -8.67
CA LEU A 54 -9.16 -3.88 -7.73
C LEU A 54 -8.89 -5.24 -8.39
N LYS A 55 -8.08 -6.08 -7.74
CA LYS A 55 -7.70 -7.43 -8.15
C LYS A 55 -7.86 -8.39 -6.97
N ASN A 56 -7.89 -9.69 -7.27
CA ASN A 56 -7.95 -10.77 -6.27
C ASN A 56 -9.06 -10.55 -5.22
N LEU A 57 -10.20 -10.02 -5.66
CA LEU A 57 -11.38 -9.81 -4.81
C LEU A 57 -11.85 -11.16 -4.26
N ALA A 58 -11.90 -11.27 -2.94
CA ALA A 58 -12.34 -12.47 -2.25
C ALA A 58 -13.41 -12.14 -1.21
N ALA A 59 -14.40 -13.03 -1.13
CA ALA A 59 -15.44 -13.04 -0.11
C ALA A 59 -15.52 -14.43 0.51
N ASP A 60 -16.09 -14.53 1.71
CA ASP A 60 -16.50 -15.82 2.25
C ASP A 60 -17.83 -16.31 1.64
N ASP A 61 -18.31 -17.46 2.13
CA ASP A 61 -19.54 -18.10 1.66
C ASP A 61 -20.80 -17.23 1.86
N ASP A 62 -20.76 -16.26 2.79
CA ASP A 62 -21.85 -15.33 3.07
C ASP A 62 -21.73 -14.01 2.28
N GLY A 63 -20.70 -13.87 1.42
CA GLY A 63 -20.43 -12.67 0.63
C GLY A 63 -19.78 -11.54 1.43
N LEU A 64 -19.29 -11.82 2.65
CA LEU A 64 -18.56 -10.86 3.46
C LEU A 64 -17.11 -10.75 2.99
N PHE A 65 -16.58 -9.53 3.03
CA PHE A 65 -15.26 -9.19 2.52
C PHE A 65 -14.16 -10.05 3.18
N ALA A 66 -13.31 -10.70 2.39
CA ALA A 66 -12.18 -11.48 2.88
C ALA A 66 -10.84 -10.84 2.52
N SER A 67 -10.62 -10.49 1.24
CA SER A 67 -9.43 -9.77 0.82
C SER A 67 -9.59 -9.04 -0.51
N VAL A 68 -8.69 -8.10 -0.79
CA VAL A 68 -8.51 -7.43 -2.09
C VAL A 68 -7.07 -6.96 -2.26
N LEU A 69 -6.56 -7.03 -3.49
CA LEU A 69 -5.36 -6.32 -3.91
C LEU A 69 -5.78 -5.06 -4.69
N ILE A 70 -5.31 -3.90 -4.25
CA ILE A 70 -5.58 -2.60 -4.85
C ILE A 70 -4.30 -2.12 -5.49
N GLU A 71 -4.31 -1.84 -6.79
CA GLU A 71 -3.18 -1.22 -7.47
C GLU A 71 -3.51 0.22 -7.83
N SER A 72 -2.57 1.13 -7.56
CA SER A 72 -2.54 2.47 -8.13
C SER A 72 -1.32 2.58 -9.05
N PRO A 73 -1.49 2.39 -10.37
CA PRO A 73 -0.39 2.49 -11.32
C PRO A 73 0.20 3.90 -11.39
N GLU A 74 -0.61 4.94 -11.15
CA GLU A 74 -0.17 6.34 -11.18
C GLU A 74 0.70 6.70 -9.99
N ASP A 75 0.49 6.03 -8.85
CA ASP A 75 1.24 6.29 -7.61
C ASP A 75 2.43 5.32 -7.44
N ASN A 76 2.66 4.43 -8.40
CA ASN A 76 3.57 3.28 -8.27
C ASN A 76 3.35 2.51 -6.95
N ALA A 77 2.10 2.35 -6.53
CA ALA A 77 1.74 1.77 -5.24
C ALA A 77 0.74 0.60 -5.38
N ALA A 78 0.83 -0.36 -4.46
CA ALA A 78 -0.19 -1.37 -4.25
C ALA A 78 -0.54 -1.49 -2.77
N VAL A 79 -1.80 -1.81 -2.48
CA VAL A 79 -2.29 -2.04 -1.13
C VAL A 79 -3.03 -3.36 -1.11
N GLU A 80 -2.57 -4.29 -0.28
CA GLU A 80 -3.30 -5.52 0.01
C GLU A 80 -4.09 -5.34 1.29
N VAL A 81 -5.38 -5.71 1.25
CA VAL A 81 -6.25 -5.66 2.42
C VAL A 81 -6.77 -7.06 2.69
N SER A 82 -6.57 -7.58 3.90
CA SER A 82 -7.14 -8.84 4.36
C SER A 82 -7.95 -8.67 5.64
N TYR A 83 -8.98 -9.49 5.80
CA TYR A 83 -9.81 -9.54 7.00
C TYR A 83 -9.30 -10.60 7.97
N GLU A 84 -9.09 -10.22 9.22
CA GLU A 84 -8.67 -11.11 10.30
C GLU A 84 -9.66 -11.06 11.46
N MET A 85 -9.98 -12.22 12.03
CA MET A 85 -10.86 -12.39 13.19
C MET A 85 -10.37 -13.51 14.08
N GLY A 86 -10.57 -13.36 15.38
CA GLY A 86 -10.41 -14.45 16.35
C GLY A 86 -9.98 -13.97 17.72
N ASP A 87 -9.92 -14.91 18.66
CA ASP A 87 -9.58 -14.62 20.06
C ASP A 87 -8.20 -13.97 20.19
N ALA A 88 -7.23 -14.37 19.36
CA ALA A 88 -5.90 -13.76 19.32
C ALA A 88 -5.92 -12.25 19.02
N ILE A 89 -6.85 -11.80 18.17
CA ILE A 89 -7.02 -10.38 17.82
C ILE A 89 -7.59 -9.63 19.01
N ALA A 90 -8.61 -10.19 19.67
CA ALA A 90 -9.21 -9.59 20.86
C ALA A 90 -8.19 -9.46 22.02
N GLU A 91 -7.39 -10.51 22.25
CA GLU A 91 -6.32 -10.50 23.26
C GLU A 91 -5.24 -9.45 22.96
N GLN A 92 -4.79 -9.37 21.70
CA GLN A 92 -3.82 -8.37 21.27
C GLN A 92 -4.37 -6.94 21.44
N ASN A 93 -5.62 -6.71 21.05
CA ASN A 93 -6.28 -5.41 21.20
C ASN A 93 -6.38 -4.99 22.68
N MET A 94 -6.65 -5.93 23.58
CA MET A 94 -6.67 -5.66 25.02
C MET A 94 -5.29 -5.27 25.56
N GLN A 95 -4.23 -5.89 25.05
CA GLN A 95 -2.86 -5.52 25.41
C GLN A 95 -2.53 -4.10 24.94
N TRP A 96 -2.84 -3.75 23.69
CA TRP A 96 -2.66 -2.39 23.18
C TRP A 96 -3.49 -1.35 23.93
N ALA A 97 -4.74 -1.66 24.25
CA ALA A 97 -5.60 -0.77 25.05
C ALA A 97 -4.97 -0.45 26.41
N LYS A 98 -4.34 -1.44 27.06
CA LYS A 98 -3.65 -1.27 28.33
C LYS A 98 -2.38 -0.43 28.21
N GLU A 99 -1.58 -0.65 27.16
CA GLU A 99 -0.34 0.09 26.90
C GLU A 99 -0.62 1.56 26.55
N LEU A 100 -1.71 1.81 25.82
CA LEU A 100 -2.04 3.12 25.28
C LEU A 100 -3.10 3.87 26.10
N GLN A 101 -3.56 3.32 27.23
CA GLN A 101 -4.63 3.91 28.05
C GLN A 101 -4.40 5.37 28.47
N SER A 102 -3.13 5.80 28.61
CA SER A 102 -2.77 7.17 28.98
C SER A 102 -2.73 8.13 27.80
N LYS A 103 -2.63 7.61 26.57
CA LYS A 103 -2.53 8.39 25.32
C LYS A 103 -3.86 8.50 24.59
N LEU A 104 -4.81 7.62 24.88
CA LEU A 104 -6.06 7.48 24.14
C LEU A 104 -7.26 8.08 24.87
N SER A 105 -8.21 8.60 24.10
CA SER A 105 -9.50 9.02 24.65
C SER A 105 -10.36 7.82 25.06
N PRO A 106 -11.34 7.99 25.98
CA PRO A 106 -12.25 6.92 26.38
C PRO A 106 -12.99 6.26 25.21
N LYS A 107 -13.32 7.02 24.16
CA LYS A 107 -13.99 6.51 22.97
C LYS A 107 -13.07 5.63 22.12
N GLN A 108 -11.81 6.00 21.97
CA GLN A 108 -10.81 5.20 21.26
C GLN A 108 -10.53 3.90 22.01
N LEU A 109 -10.33 3.97 23.33
CA LEU A 109 -10.15 2.79 24.18
C LEU A 109 -11.35 1.86 24.11
N GLN A 110 -12.57 2.39 24.18
CA GLN A 110 -13.78 1.58 24.04
C GLN A 110 -13.82 0.88 22.67
N THR A 111 -13.40 1.56 21.60
CA THR A 111 -13.37 0.99 20.26
C THR A 111 -12.40 -0.19 20.19
N ILE A 112 -11.17 -0.01 20.67
CA ILE A 112 -10.13 -1.07 20.70
C ILE A 112 -10.60 -2.26 21.54
N VAL A 113 -11.10 -2.01 22.77
CA VAL A 113 -11.58 -3.08 23.67
C VAL A 113 -12.76 -3.87 23.08
N SER A 114 -13.60 -3.21 22.27
CA SER A 114 -14.74 -3.85 21.61
C SER A 114 -14.41 -4.52 20.28
N ALA A 115 -13.20 -4.35 19.76
CA ALA A 115 -12.80 -4.88 18.47
C ALA A 115 -12.33 -6.34 18.61
N ASP A 116 -13.03 -7.23 17.93
CA ASP A 116 -12.75 -8.67 17.79
C ASP A 116 -12.37 -9.03 16.33
N ALA A 117 -12.29 -8.02 15.45
CA ALA A 117 -11.85 -8.15 14.08
C ALA A 117 -10.96 -6.98 13.66
N ARG A 118 -10.18 -7.19 12.60
CA ARG A 118 -9.38 -6.14 11.97
C ARG A 118 -9.25 -6.32 10.46
N LEU A 119 -8.90 -5.24 9.77
CA LEU A 119 -8.33 -5.29 8.43
C LEU A 119 -6.83 -5.06 8.52
N ASP A 120 -6.04 -5.92 7.89
CA ASP A 120 -4.61 -5.74 7.71
C ASP A 120 -4.41 -5.06 6.36
N VAL A 121 -3.88 -3.84 6.38
CA VAL A 121 -3.69 -2.97 5.20
C VAL A 121 -2.19 -2.89 4.93
N ALA A 122 -1.69 -3.80 4.11
CA ALA A 122 -0.27 -3.88 3.74
C ALA A 122 0.00 -3.00 2.51
N HIS A 123 0.96 -2.09 2.64
CA HIS A 123 1.35 -1.14 1.62
C HIS A 123 2.62 -1.58 0.92
N PHE A 124 2.63 -1.47 -0.41
CA PHE A 124 3.75 -1.86 -1.25
C PHE A 124 4.07 -0.76 -2.26
N GLU A 125 5.37 -0.58 -2.52
CA GLU A 125 5.85 0.09 -3.72
C GLU A 125 5.84 -0.92 -4.89
N ARG A 126 5.39 -0.47 -6.06
CA ARG A 126 5.42 -1.22 -7.32
C ARG A 126 6.69 -0.82 -8.07
N VAL A 127 7.66 -1.72 -8.13
CA VAL A 127 8.92 -1.47 -8.85
C VAL A 127 8.99 -2.32 -10.12
N PRO A 128 9.54 -1.81 -11.23
CA PRO A 128 9.75 -2.62 -12.43
C PRO A 128 10.69 -3.79 -12.11
N LYS A 129 10.31 -5.01 -12.48
CA LYS A 129 11.17 -6.20 -12.28
C LYS A 129 12.53 -6.06 -12.94
N GLY A 130 13.57 -6.29 -12.14
CA GLY A 130 14.97 -6.12 -12.54
C GLY A 130 15.48 -4.68 -12.45
N GLY A 131 14.67 -3.76 -11.91
CA GLY A 131 15.09 -2.38 -11.62
C GLY A 131 15.94 -2.28 -10.33
N PRO A 132 16.53 -1.11 -10.03
CA PRO A 132 17.40 -0.90 -8.87
C PRO A 132 16.78 -1.22 -7.50
N GLY A 133 15.44 -1.37 -7.42
CA GLY A 133 14.69 -1.78 -6.22
C GLY A 133 14.31 -3.27 -6.16
N SER A 134 14.48 -4.04 -7.24
CA SER A 134 14.01 -5.42 -7.39
C SER A 134 14.79 -6.51 -6.62
N GLN A 135 15.58 -6.12 -5.62
CA GLN A 135 16.34 -7.08 -4.82
C GLN A 135 16.11 -6.78 -3.33
N PRO A 136 15.67 -7.75 -2.51
CA PRO A 136 15.78 -7.61 -1.07
C PRO A 136 17.28 -7.49 -0.74
N LYS A 137 17.72 -6.34 -0.22
CA LYS A 137 19.07 -6.22 0.32
C LYS A 137 19.22 -7.28 1.42
N PRO A 138 20.13 -8.26 1.29
CA PRO A 138 20.41 -9.17 2.39
C PRO A 138 20.92 -8.33 3.56
N VAL A 139 20.27 -8.42 4.72
CA VAL A 139 20.83 -7.89 5.96
C VAL A 139 21.95 -8.84 6.38
N THR A 140 23.12 -8.71 5.75
CA THR A 140 24.38 -9.11 6.36
C THR A 140 24.93 -7.88 7.06
N ARG A 141 24.79 -7.91 8.38
CA ARG A 141 25.35 -6.93 9.31
C ARG A 141 26.86 -7.13 9.34
N GLU A 142 27.57 -6.54 8.39
CA GLU A 142 28.99 -6.23 8.53
C GLU A 142 29.20 -4.77 8.16
N VAL A 143 29.76 -4.05 9.12
CA VAL A 143 30.03 -2.63 9.04
C VAL A 143 31.39 -2.50 8.38
N GLU A 144 31.43 -2.08 7.12
CA GLU A 144 32.61 -1.43 6.56
C GLU A 144 32.20 -0.03 6.09
N VAL A 145 32.88 0.93 6.69
CA VAL A 145 32.70 2.37 6.56
C VAL A 145 33.61 2.84 5.43
N ASP A 146 33.04 3.68 4.57
CA ASP A 146 33.70 4.60 3.64
C ASP A 146 34.51 4.03 2.47
N GLU A 147 33.90 4.00 1.28
CA GLU A 147 34.50 4.57 0.06
C GLU A 147 33.42 4.77 -1.04
N TYR A 148 32.60 5.81 -0.91
CA TYR A 148 31.77 6.31 -2.01
C TYR A 148 31.75 7.84 -2.01
N ALA A 149 32.95 8.42 -2.06
CA ALA A 149 33.14 9.87 -2.17
C ALA A 149 34.38 10.20 -3.02
N SER A 150 34.52 9.51 -4.15
CA SER A 150 35.44 9.86 -5.24
C SER A 150 35.03 8.97 -6.42
N GLU A 151 34.11 9.39 -7.28
CA GLU A 151 34.47 9.98 -8.57
C GLU A 151 33.29 10.80 -9.10
N LEU A 152 33.15 12.02 -8.61
CA LEU A 152 32.53 13.10 -9.38
C LEU A 152 33.66 13.94 -9.95
N SER A 153 34.32 13.41 -11.01
CA SER A 153 35.19 14.22 -11.84
C SER A 153 34.32 15.08 -12.75
N TRP A 154 34.09 16.30 -12.30
CA TRP A 154 33.61 17.39 -13.15
C TRP A 154 34.75 17.81 -14.07
N ASP A 155 34.88 17.19 -15.25
CA ASP A 155 35.48 17.86 -16.41
C ASP A 155 35.22 17.11 -17.73
N ASP A 156 34.71 17.89 -18.68
CA ASP A 156 34.82 17.77 -20.13
C ASP A 156 33.94 16.77 -20.92
N ALA A 157 32.80 17.33 -21.37
CA ALA A 157 32.33 17.36 -22.76
C ALA A 157 32.01 16.05 -23.51
N GLU A 158 30.73 15.66 -23.44
CA GLU A 158 29.89 15.51 -24.64
C GLU A 158 28.42 15.60 -24.20
N PHE A 159 27.85 16.80 -24.21
CA PHE A 159 26.39 16.98 -24.01
C PHE A 159 25.69 16.44 -25.26
N GLY A 160 25.51 15.13 -25.30
CA GLY A 160 24.40 14.53 -26.02
C GLY A 160 23.12 14.98 -25.34
N ASP A 161 22.20 15.51 -26.13
CA ASP A 161 20.84 15.95 -25.75
C ASP A 161 19.98 14.73 -25.40
N ASP A 162 20.51 13.81 -24.58
CA ASP A 162 19.69 12.86 -23.84
C ASP A 162 19.00 13.71 -22.77
N GLU A 163 17.85 14.27 -23.15
CA GLU A 163 16.76 14.58 -22.22
C GLU A 163 16.54 13.30 -21.40
N VAL A 164 17.32 13.13 -20.33
CA VAL A 164 16.93 12.29 -19.21
C VAL A 164 15.60 12.87 -18.80
N ASP A 165 14.55 12.15 -19.18
CA ASP A 165 13.17 12.52 -18.90
C ASP A 165 13.05 12.63 -17.39
N MET A 166 13.26 13.84 -16.88
CA MET A 166 13.26 14.16 -15.47
C MET A 166 11.86 13.91 -14.90
N GLU A 167 10.83 13.86 -15.77
CA GLU A 167 9.45 13.45 -15.48
C GLU A 167 9.40 11.96 -15.11
N ALA A 168 10.13 11.09 -15.81
CA ALA A 168 10.21 9.65 -15.52
C ALA A 168 11.04 9.33 -14.26
N ALA A 169 12.04 10.16 -13.92
CA ALA A 169 12.77 10.07 -12.64
C ALA A 169 11.97 10.66 -11.47
N MET A 170 10.91 11.41 -11.74
CA MET A 170 9.96 11.97 -10.78
C MET A 170 8.64 11.18 -10.70
N GLU A 171 8.54 9.97 -11.27
CA GLU A 171 7.50 8.98 -10.93
C GLU A 171 7.73 8.48 -9.47
N VAL A 172 7.78 9.43 -8.53
CA VAL A 172 7.99 9.23 -7.11
C VAL A 172 6.77 8.52 -6.58
N PHE A 173 7.02 7.42 -5.88
CA PHE A 173 6.03 6.72 -5.08
C PHE A 173 5.19 7.71 -4.25
N ASP A 174 3.87 7.71 -4.48
CA ASP A 174 2.94 8.59 -3.79
C ASP A 174 2.14 7.80 -2.73
N PRO A 175 2.29 8.12 -1.42
CA PRO A 175 1.56 7.43 -0.36
C PRO A 175 0.05 7.75 -0.32
N THR A 176 -0.46 8.62 -1.20
CA THR A 176 -1.88 9.00 -1.27
C THR A 176 -2.79 7.79 -1.53
N CYS A 177 -2.31 6.77 -2.26
CA CYS A 177 -3.04 5.51 -2.46
C CYS A 177 -3.44 4.87 -1.11
N LEU A 178 -2.46 4.70 -0.22
CA LEU A 178 -2.68 4.12 1.10
C LEU A 178 -3.68 4.93 1.92
N LEU A 179 -3.50 6.27 1.99
CA LEU A 179 -4.39 7.13 2.77
C LEU A 179 -5.84 7.07 2.27
N THR A 180 -6.02 7.04 0.95
CA THR A 180 -7.35 6.91 0.32
C THR A 180 -8.01 5.59 0.72
N VAL A 181 -7.25 4.48 0.67
CA VAL A 181 -7.76 3.15 1.03
C VAL A 181 -8.11 3.08 2.52
N VAL A 182 -7.24 3.59 3.39
CA VAL A 182 -7.45 3.60 4.84
C VAL A 182 -8.70 4.42 5.20
N ASP A 183 -8.86 5.64 4.66
CA ASP A 183 -10.01 6.49 4.97
C ASP A 183 -11.33 5.85 4.51
N ALA A 184 -11.36 5.29 3.29
CA ALA A 184 -12.54 4.61 2.76
C ALA A 184 -12.97 3.42 3.64
N LEU A 185 -12.01 2.58 4.05
CA LEU A 185 -12.28 1.38 4.85
C LEU A 185 -12.57 1.70 6.31
N GLN A 186 -11.88 2.68 6.90
CA GLN A 186 -12.18 3.18 8.25
C GLN A 186 -13.60 3.76 8.30
N GLY A 187 -13.97 4.56 7.29
CA GLY A 187 -15.31 5.13 7.14
C GLY A 187 -16.40 4.08 6.97
N LEU A 188 -16.12 3.00 6.24
CA LEU A 188 -17.05 1.90 5.99
C LEU A 188 -17.28 1.03 7.23
N THR A 189 -16.19 0.62 7.90
CA THR A 189 -16.22 -0.23 9.09
C THR A 189 -16.59 0.54 10.36
N LYS A 190 -16.51 1.88 10.33
CA LYS A 190 -16.56 2.74 11.52
C LYS A 190 -15.53 2.29 12.57
N GLY A 191 -14.38 1.81 12.10
CA GLY A 191 -13.26 1.33 12.89
C GLY A 191 -12.30 2.46 13.28
N ILE A 192 -11.16 2.05 13.83
CA ILE A 192 -10.05 2.93 14.18
C ILE A 192 -8.77 2.43 13.54
N THR A 193 -7.97 3.33 12.96
CA THR A 193 -6.72 2.98 12.30
C THR A 193 -5.59 2.99 13.32
N PHE A 194 -4.75 1.98 13.26
CA PHE A 194 -3.64 1.76 14.17
C PHE A 194 -2.38 1.42 13.36
N ASP A 195 -1.30 2.12 13.67
CA ASP A 195 0.03 1.77 13.17
C ASP A 195 0.75 0.89 14.21
N PRO A 196 0.93 -0.40 13.94
CA PRO A 196 1.63 -1.30 14.86
C PRO A 196 3.13 -1.02 14.97
N ALA A 197 3.76 -0.32 14.03
CA ALA A 197 5.18 0.00 14.07
C ALA A 197 5.49 1.14 15.05
N SER A 198 4.66 2.18 15.06
CA SER A 198 4.76 3.29 16.03
C SER A 198 3.98 3.04 17.33
N GLY A 199 2.97 2.18 17.29
CA GLY A 199 2.03 1.99 18.40
C GLY A 199 1.06 3.16 18.55
N GLU A 200 0.73 3.85 17.46
CA GLU A 200 -0.11 5.05 17.46
C GLU A 200 -1.42 4.87 16.67
N ILE A 201 -2.38 5.74 16.95
CA ILE A 201 -3.63 5.84 16.21
C ILE A 201 -3.49 6.93 15.17
N VAL A 202 -3.93 6.64 13.95
CA VAL A 202 -3.89 7.53 12.78
C VAL A 202 -5.25 8.14 12.50
#